data_AF-A0A1A9ZMY2-F1
#
_entry.id   AF-A0A1A9ZMY2-F1
#
_cell.length_a   1.000
_cell.length_b   1.000
_cell.length_c   1.000
_cell.angle_alpha   90.00
_cell.angle_beta   90.00
_cell.angle_gamma   90.00
#
_symmetry.space_group_name_H-M   'P 1'
#
loop_
_entity.id
_entity.type
_entity.pdbx_description
1 polymer ?
#
loop_
_entity_poly.entity_id
_entity_poly.type
_entity_poly.pdbx_seq_one_letter_code
_entity_poly.pdbx_strand_id
1 'polypeptide(L)' 'MQTLDFVLVAGDESNEGSRTFVFQDEGHTLGNSLKTIVTRYPDVDFCGYTIPHPAENKLHYWIQ' A
#
# COMPACT_ATOMS: atom_id res chain seq x y z
N MET A 1 0.22 -12.25 -15.97
CA MET A 1 -0.66 -11.32 -15.25
C MET A 1 -0.51 -11.66 -13.78
N GLN A 2 0.31 -10.91 -13.06
CA GLN A 2 0.62 -11.18 -11.66
C GLN A 2 -0.63 -10.83 -10.84
N THR A 3 -1.12 -11.79 -10.06
CA THR A 3 -2.29 -11.60 -9.19
C THR A 3 -1.91 -10.59 -8.11
N LEU A 4 -2.72 -9.54 -7.95
CA LEU A 4 -2.66 -8.70 -6.75
C LEU A 4 -3.13 -9.57 -5.59
N ASP A 5 -2.20 -10.08 -4.79
CA ASP A 5 -2.55 -10.75 -3.55
C ASP A 5 -3.07 -9.68 -2.59
N PHE A 6 -4.39 -9.57 -2.50
CA PHE A 6 -5.08 -8.75 -1.49
C PHE A 6 -4.89 -9.39 -0.12
N VAL A 7 -3.68 -9.29 0.42
CA VAL A 7 -3.44 -9.67 1.80
C VAL A 7 -4.04 -8.56 2.64
N LEU A 8 -5.16 -8.84 3.33
CA LEU A 8 -5.64 -8.04 4.44
C LEU A 8 -4.60 -8.14 5.57
N VAL A 9 -3.53 -7.34 5.49
CA VAL A 9 -2.40 -7.43 6.44
C VAL A 9 -2.80 -6.92 7.82
N ALA A 10 -3.74 -5.99 7.90
CA ALA A 10 -4.46 -5.57 9.10
C ALA A 10 -5.48 -4.52 8.67
N GLY A 11 -6.76 -4.85 8.75
CA GLY A 11 -7.83 -3.86 8.83
C GLY A 11 -8.54 -4.15 10.14
N ASP A 12 -8.61 -3.16 11.03
CA ASP A 12 -9.54 -3.24 12.14
C ASP A 12 -10.93 -3.45 11.53
N GLU A 13 -11.63 -4.55 11.87
CA GLU A 13 -12.96 -4.84 11.31
C GLU A 13 -13.95 -3.69 11.59
N SER A 14 -13.63 -2.80 12.55
CA SER A 14 -14.38 -1.60 12.87
C SER A 14 -14.10 -0.38 11.99
N ASN A 15 -13.05 -0.37 11.16
CA ASN A 15 -12.68 0.76 10.30
C ASN A 15 -12.69 0.38 8.81
N GLU A 16 -13.84 0.61 8.17
CA GLU A 16 -14.06 0.29 6.76
C GLU A 16 -13.14 1.04 5.78
N GLY A 17 -12.59 2.19 6.18
CA GLY A 17 -11.74 3.05 5.33
C GLY A 17 -10.26 2.67 5.25
N SER A 18 -9.75 1.84 6.17
CA SER A 18 -8.30 1.55 6.24
C SER A 18 -7.93 0.20 5.61
N ARG A 19 -7.03 0.20 4.62
CA ARG A 19 -6.58 -1.03 3.94
C ARG A 19 -5.08 -1.01 3.64
N THR A 20 -4.47 -2.20 3.67
CA THR A 20 -3.09 -2.42 3.24
C THR A 20 -3.07 -3.37 2.05
N PHE A 21 -2.27 -3.05 1.04
CA PHE A 21 -2.03 -3.80 -0.18
C PHE A 21 -0.57 -4.24 -0.24
N VAL A 22 -0.32 -5.46 -0.74
CA VAL A 22 1.03 -5.98 -0.92
C VAL A 22 1.30 -6.15 -2.41
N PHE A 23 2.26 -5.41 -2.92
CA PHE A 23 2.75 -5.54 -4.30
C PHE A 23 4.01 -6.40 -4.29
N GLN A 24 4.00 -7.47 -5.08
CA GLN A 24 5.17 -8.31 -5.31
C GLN A 24 6.04 -7.69 -6.42
N ASP A 25 7.35 -7.88 -6.34
CA ASP A 25 8.33 -7.41 -7.32
C ASP A 25 8.36 -5.89 -7.52
N GLU A 26 7.90 -5.13 -6.52
CA GLU A 26 7.80 -3.67 -6.56
C GLU A 26 8.51 -3.01 -5.37
N GLY A 27 8.84 -1.71 -5.53
CA GLY A 27 9.64 -0.97 -4.55
C GLY A 27 9.44 0.55 -4.60
N HIS A 28 10.49 1.31 -4.24
CA HIS A 28 10.39 2.76 -4.04
C HIS A 28 9.86 3.54 -5.24
N THR A 29 10.13 3.09 -6.47
CA THR A 29 9.64 3.73 -7.69
C THR A 29 8.10 3.76 -7.69
N LEU A 30 7.44 2.60 -7.62
CA LEU A 30 5.98 2.52 -7.55
C LEU A 30 5.43 3.15 -6.27
N GLY A 31 6.07 2.90 -5.12
CA GLY A 31 5.64 3.43 -3.83
C GLY A 31 5.58 4.96 -3.80
N ASN A 32 6.62 5.63 -4.29
CA ASN A 32 6.68 7.09 -4.33
C ASN A 32 5.65 7.66 -5.31
N SER A 33 5.44 7.01 -6.46
CA SER A 33 4.41 7.41 -7.43
C SER A 33 3.02 7.32 -6.81
N LEU A 34 2.68 6.18 -6.19
CA LEU A 34 1.38 5.99 -5.53
C LEU A 34 1.17 7.01 -4.41
N LYS A 35 2.14 7.16 -3.50
CA LYS A 35 2.08 8.17 -2.43
C LYS A 35 1.80 9.57 -2.99
N THR A 36 2.57 9.99 -4.01
CA THR A 36 2.45 11.33 -4.59
C THR A 36 1.08 11.60 -5.22
N ILE A 37 0.49 10.59 -5.87
CA ILE A 37 -0.80 10.70 -6.56
C ILE A 37 -1.94 10.62 -5.55
N VAL A 38 -1.94 9.58 -4.72
CA VAL A 38 -3.07 9.23 -3.84
C VAL A 38 -3.25 10.24 -2.71
N THR A 39 -2.17 10.84 -2.17
CA THR A 39 -2.28 11.94 -1.17
C THR A 39 -3.03 13.17 -1.71
N ARG A 40 -3.24 13.29 -3.03
CA ARG A 40 -3.98 14.43 -3.62
C ARG A 40 -5.48 14.18 -3.71
N TYR A 41 -5.96 12.97 -3.44
CA TYR A 41 -7.38 12.68 -3.47
C TYR A 41 -8.06 13.21 -2.20
N PRO A 42 -9.19 13.93 -2.33
CA PRO A 42 -9.84 14.60 -1.21
C PRO A 42 -10.44 13.61 -0.19
N ASP A 43 -10.71 12.37 -0.60
CA ASP A 43 -11.29 11.32 0.24
C ASP A 43 -10.22 10.46 0.93
N VAL A 44 -8.94 10.82 0.84
CA VAL A 44 -7.82 10.11 1.47
C VAL A 44 -7.28 10.95 2.60
N ASP A 45 -7.43 10.45 3.83
CA ASP A 45 -6.89 11.09 5.02
C ASP A 45 -5.38 10.83 5.14
N PHE A 46 -4.94 9.62 4.81
CA PHE A 46 -3.57 9.19 4.96
C PHE A 46 -3.19 8.05 4.02
N CYS A 47 -1.97 8.08 3.48
CA CYS A 47 -1.40 6.92 2.79
C CYS A 47 0.11 6.87 2.88
N GLY A 48 0.67 5.69 2.62
CA GLY A 48 2.10 5.53 2.48
C GLY A 48 2.50 4.12 2.07
N TYR A 49 3.80 3.86 2.04
CA TYR A 49 4.34 2.54 1.76
C TYR A 49 5.60 2.25 2.56
N THR A 50 5.92 0.97 2.71
CA THR A 50 7.18 0.49 3.27
C THR A 50 7.71 -0.70 2.49
N ILE A 51 9.03 -0.87 2.50
CA ILE A 51 9.71 -2.10 2.07
C ILE A 51 10.09 -2.82 3.37
N PRO A 52 9.42 -3.94 3.72
CA PRO A 52 9.58 -4.57 5.03
C PRO A 52 11.00 -5.10 5.25
N HIS A 53 11.67 -5.53 4.19
CA HIS A 53 13.06 -5.94 4.23
C HIS A 53 13.74 -5.65 2.87
N PRO A 54 14.93 -5.02 2.82
CA PRO A 54 15.58 -4.62 1.56
C PRO A 54 15.91 -5.78 0.59
N ALA A 55 16.03 -7.01 1.10
CA ALA A 55 16.28 -8.21 0.30
C ALA A 55 14.99 -8.86 -0.25
N GLU A 56 13.81 -8.40 0.19
CA GLU A 56 12.53 -8.85 -0.35
C GLU A 56 12.00 -7.80 -1.33
N ASN A 57 11.71 -8.20 -2.56
CA ASN A 57 11.00 -7.33 -3.50
C ASN A 57 9.51 -7.33 -3.19
N LYS A 58 9.13 -6.71 -2.06
CA LYS A 58 7.75 -6.50 -1.66
C LYS A 58 7.54 -5.07 -1.23
N LEU A 59 6.41 -4.52 -1.63
CA LEU A 59 5.97 -3.19 -1.20
C LEU A 59 4.63 -3.32 -0.49
N HIS A 60 4.61 -2.90 0.78
CA HIS A 60 3.38 -2.79 1.55
C HIS A 60 2.88 -1.35 1.42
N TYR A 61 1.72 -1.15 0.81
CA TYR A 61 1.08 0.15 0.64
C TYR A 61 -0.17 0.22 1.51
N TRP A 62 -0.30 1.24 2.34
CA TRP A 62 -1.51 1.42 3.16
C TRP A 62 -2.19 2.75 2.82
N ILE A 63 -3.51 2.75 2.94
CA ILE A 63 -4.39 3.90 2.69
C ILE A 63 -5.50 3.92 3.74
N GLN A 64 -5.86 5.13 4.17
CA GLN A 64 -6.95 5.44 5.08
C GLN A 64 -7.61 6.75 4.64
#